data_AF-A0A023H5U8-F1
#
_entry.id   AF-A0A023H5U8-F1
#
_cell.length_a   1.000
_cell.length_b   1.000
_cell.length_c   1.000
_cell.angle_alpha   90.00
_cell.angle_beta   90.00
_cell.angle_gamma   90.00
#
_symmetry.space_group_name_H-M   'P 1'
#
loop_
_entity.id
_entity.type
_entity.pdbx_description
1 polymer ?
#
loop_
_entity_poly.entity_id
_entity_poly.type
_entity_poly.pdbx_seq_one_letter_code
_entity_poly.pdbx_strand_id
1 'polypeptide(L)' 'CGRKALSMEEAVCYSCDIVTGLAFLHSQGIVHLDLKPANILIAEHGACKIGDFGCSQRLEEGLSPCHHVCQQGGTYT' A
#
# COMPACT_ATOMS: atom_id res chain seq x y z
N CYS A 1 14.49 1.00 -21.81
CA CYS A 1 14.40 2.01 -20.74
C CYS A 1 15.46 1.69 -19.70
N GLY A 2 16.47 2.55 -19.50
CA GLY A 2 17.60 2.26 -18.60
C GLY A 2 17.15 2.32 -17.14
N ARG A 3 17.39 1.25 -16.37
CA ARG A 3 17.13 1.25 -14.93
C ARG A 3 18.15 2.17 -14.27
N LYS A 4 17.75 3.37 -13.87
CA LYS A 4 18.54 4.25 -13.00
C LYS A 4 18.37 3.74 -11.56
N ALA A 5 19.48 3.54 -10.86
CA ALA A 5 19.43 3.28 -9.43
C ALA A 5 18.96 4.55 -8.69
N LEU A 6 18.14 4.39 -7.66
CA LEU A 6 17.74 5.49 -6.80
C LEU A 6 18.95 6.06 -6.06
N SER A 7 19.03 7.39 -5.96
CA SER A 7 19.92 8.04 -5.03
C SER A 7 19.48 7.74 -3.58
N MET A 8 20.39 7.94 -2.63
CA MET A 8 20.04 7.80 -1.20
C MET A 8 18.94 8.80 -0.79
N GLU A 9 18.94 9.99 -1.39
CA GLU A 9 17.91 11.00 -1.14
C GLU A 9 16.54 10.54 -1.65
N GLU A 10 16.46 10.06 -2.90
CA GLU A 10 15.23 9.50 -3.49
C GLU A 10 14.71 8.33 -2.64
N ALA A 11 15.60 7.43 -2.20
CA ALA A 11 15.23 6.29 -1.37
C ALA A 11 14.67 6.71 -0.01
N VAL A 12 15.26 7.72 0.64
CA VAL A 12 14.77 8.25 1.93
C VAL A 12 13.41 8.92 1.74
N CYS A 13 13.26 9.78 0.73
CA CYS A 13 11.99 10.44 0.44
C CYS A 13 10.85 9.43 0.21
N TYR A 14 11.08 8.42 -0.63
CA TYR A 14 10.07 7.38 -0.86
C TYR A 14 9.80 6.54 0.39
N SER A 15 10.81 6.26 1.20
CA SER A 15 10.61 5.52 2.45
C SER A 15 9.74 6.30 3.43
N CYS A 16 9.92 7.62 3.53
CA CYS A 16 9.07 8.49 4.35
C CYS A 16 7.61 8.42 3.89
N ASP A 17 7.36 8.62 2.59
CA ASP A 17 6.00 8.56 2.02
C ASP A 17 5.33 7.19 2.27
N ILE A 18 6.06 6.09 2.07
CA ILE A 18 5.57 4.72 2.32
C ILE A 18 5.21 4.55 3.80
N VAL A 19 6.08 4.95 4.72
CA VAL A 19 5.83 4.81 6.16
C VAL A 19 4.66 5.69 6.61
N THR A 20 4.53 6.90 6.09
CA THR A 20 3.37 7.77 6.34
C THR A 20 2.07 7.14 5.83
N GLY A 21 2.09 6.57 4.62
CA GLY A 21 0.94 5.86 4.05
C GLY A 21 0.56 4.62 4.88
N LEU A 22 1.53 3.82 5.31
CA LEU A 22 1.30 2.64 6.16
C LEU A 22 0.73 3.03 7.52
N ALA A 23 1.29 4.08 8.15
CA ALA A 23 0.78 4.59 9.42
C ALA A 23 -0.68 5.02 9.30
N PHE A 24 -1.04 5.69 8.20
CA PHE A 24 -2.44 6.00 7.90
C PHE A 24 -3.29 4.74 7.76
N LEU A 25 -2.90 3.76 6.96
CA LEU A 25 -3.66 2.51 6.79
C LEU A 25 -3.87 1.79 8.12
N HIS A 26 -2.81 1.66 8.92
CA HIS A 26 -2.87 1.02 10.23
C HIS A 26 -3.79 1.80 11.20
N SER A 27 -3.83 3.13 11.14
CA SER A 27 -4.78 3.93 11.93
C SER A 27 -6.24 3.66 11.57
N GLN A 28 -6.51 3.16 10.37
CA GLN A 28 -7.83 2.76 9.89
C GLN A 28 -8.11 1.27 10.11
N GLY A 29 -7.22 0.55 10.80
CA GLY A 29 -7.31 -0.89 11.00
C GLY A 29 -7.07 -1.69 9.72
N ILE A 30 -6.43 -1.13 8.70
CA ILE A 30 -6.17 -1.81 7.42
C ILE A 30 -4.73 -2.30 7.38
N VAL A 31 -4.53 -3.59 7.16
CA VAL A 31 -3.23 -4.20 6.85
C VAL A 31 -3.10 -4.44 5.35
N HIS A 32 -2.00 -4.02 4.73
CA HIS A 32 -1.82 -4.10 3.27
C HIS A 32 -1.52 -5.53 2.76
N LEU A 33 -0.71 -6.27 3.53
CA LEU A 33 -0.28 -7.67 3.31
C LEU A 33 0.53 -7.99 2.02
N ASP A 34 0.60 -7.08 1.06
CA ASP A 34 1.40 -7.25 -0.17
C ASP A 34 2.24 -6.00 -0.50
N LEU A 35 3.04 -5.54 0.47
CA LEU A 35 3.90 -4.37 0.27
C LEU A 35 5.18 -4.76 -0.47
N LYS A 36 5.34 -4.26 -1.70
CA LYS A 36 6.49 -4.49 -2.58
C LYS A 36 6.65 -3.34 -3.56
N PRO A 37 7.82 -3.15 -4.20
CA PRO A 37 8.04 -2.03 -5.12
C PRO A 37 7.01 -1.94 -6.26
N ALA A 38 6.49 -3.06 -6.75
CA ALA A 38 5.46 -3.08 -7.80
C ALA A 38 4.13 -2.45 -7.36
N ASN A 39 3.89 -2.35 -6.05
CA ASN A 39 2.67 -1.81 -5.43
C ASN A 39 2.91 -0.39 -4.88
N ILE A 40 4.08 0.22 -5.15
CA ILE A 40 4.37 1.61 -4.83
C ILE A 40 4.30 2.44 -6.12
N LEU A 41 3.31 3.33 -6.17
CA LEU A 41 3.07 4.19 -7.32
C LEU A 41 3.79 5.52 -7.12
N ILE A 42 4.63 5.90 -8.08
CA ILE A 42 5.27 7.22 -8.09
C ILE A 42 4.36 8.17 -8.86
N ALA A 43 3.81 9.16 -8.15
CA ALA A 43 2.98 10.21 -8.72
C ALA A 43 3.83 11.30 -9.39
N GLU A 44 3.16 12.20 -10.10
CA GLU A 44 3.81 13.42 -10.60
C GLU A 44 4.45 14.19 -9.44
N HIS A 45 5.59 14.84 -9.71
CA HIS A 45 6.40 15.58 -8.73
C HIS A 45 7.13 14.70 -7.70
N GLY A 46 7.19 13.37 -7.90
CA GLY A 46 8.05 12.49 -7.13
C GLY A 46 7.51 12.09 -5.75
N ALA A 47 6.23 12.34 -5.45
CA ALA A 47 5.57 11.73 -4.30
C ALA A 47 5.27 10.26 -4.59
N CYS A 48 5.36 9.37 -3.60
CA CYS A 48 4.94 7.98 -3.77
C CYS A 48 3.69 7.63 -2.94
N LYS A 49 2.93 6.64 -3.42
CA LYS A 49 1.66 6.20 -2.84
C LYS A 49 1.60 4.68 -2.81
N ILE A 50 1.00 4.14 -1.76
CA ILE A 50 0.72 2.70 -1.66
C ILE A 50 -0.50 2.39 -2.53
N GLY A 51 -0.39 1.38 -3.40
CA GLY A 51 -1.44 0.89 -4.27
C GLY A 51 -1.59 -0.63 -4.20
N ASP A 52 -2.54 -1.16 -4.96
CA ASP A 52 -2.91 -2.59 -4.99
C ASP A 52 -3.31 -3.18 -3.63
N PHE A 53 -4.58 -2.96 -3.27
CA PHE A 53 -5.19 -3.44 -2.04
C PHE A 53 -5.84 -4.82 -2.19
N GLY A 54 -5.55 -5.57 -3.26
CA GLY A 54 -6.22 -6.86 -3.53
C GLY A 54 -6.02 -7.92 -2.43
N CYS A 55 -4.92 -7.82 -1.68
CA CYS A 55 -4.60 -8.68 -0.54
C CYS A 55 -4.89 -8.03 0.82
N SER A 56 -5.38 -6.79 0.85
CA SER A 56 -5.54 -6.03 2.09
C SER A 56 -6.68 -6.57 2.94
N GLN A 57 -6.53 -6.44 4.26
CA GLN A 57 -7.56 -6.83 5.23
C GLN A 57 -7.86 -5.69 6.19
N ARG A 58 -9.13 -5.54 6.54
CA ARG A 58 -9.55 -4.67 7.63
C ARG A 58 -9.70 -5.51 8.89
N LEU A 59 -8.97 -5.14 9.93
CA LEU A 59 -9.06 -5.74 11.25
C LEU A 59 -10.36 -5.25 11.90
N GLU A 60 -11.32 -6.15 12.08
CA GLU A 60 -12.51 -5.86 12.89
C GLU A 60 -12.15 -6.02 14.38
N GLU A 61 -12.27 -4.94 15.15
CA GLU A 61 -12.11 -5.00 16.60
C GLU A 61 -13.34 -5.69 17.23
N GLY A 62 -13.31 -7.02 17.29
CA GLY A 62 -14.13 -7.81 18.19
C GLY A 62 -15.48 -8.32 17.63
N LEU A 63 -15.57 -9.65 17.61
CA LEU A 63 -16.78 -10.49 17.60
C LEU A 63 -17.60 -10.58 16.30
N SER A 64 -17.08 -11.30 15.30
CA SER A 64 -17.73 -12.52 14.81
C SER A 64 -16.81 -13.27 13.83
N PRO A 65 -16.66 -14.61 13.93
CA PRO A 65 -15.98 -15.39 12.90
C PRO A 65 -16.97 -15.66 11.75
N CYS A 66 -17.36 -14.61 11.00
CA CYS A 66 -17.97 -14.81 9.69
C CYS A 66 -16.88 -14.61 8.64
N HIS A 67 -16.36 -15.74 8.17
CA HIS A 67 -15.44 -15.86 7.04
C HIS A 67 -16.08 -15.30 5.76
N HIS A 68 -16.03 -13.98 5.59
CA HIS A 68 -16.24 -13.34 4.29
C HIS A 68 -14.88 -13.06 3.67
N VAL A 69 -14.29 -14.13 3.11
CA VAL A 69 -13.39 -13.97 1.97
C VAL A 69 -14.25 -13.43 0.83
N CYS A 70 -14.41 -12.11 0.80
CA CYS A 70 -14.92 -11.41 -0.37
C CYS A 70 -13.68 -10.90 -1.11
N GLN A 71 -13.07 -11.78 -1.90
CA GLN A 71 -12.24 -11.33 -3.01
C GLN A 71 -13.16 -10.57 -3.96
N GLN A 72 -13.33 -9.27 -3.76
CA GLN A 72 -13.86 -8.39 -4.80
C GLN A 72 -12.72 -8.10 -5.77
N GLY A 73 -12.36 -9.14 -6.52
CA GLY A 73 -11.63 -9.00 -7.77
C GLY A 73 -12.55 -8.30 -8.76
N GLY A 74 -12.24 -7.04 -9.08
CA GLY A 74 -12.93 -6.28 -10.10
C GLY A 74 -12.11 -5.07 -10.51
N THR A 75 -11.90 -4.91 -11.82
CA THR A 75 -11.41 -3.67 -12.40
C THR A 75 -12.61 -2.73 -12.54
N TYR A 76 -12.60 -1.63 -11.79
CA TYR A 76 -13.53 -0.53 -12.01
C TYR A 76 -12.86 0.44 -12.99
N THR A 77 -13.42 0.56 -14.18
CA THR A 77 -13.01 1.53 -15.22
C THR A 77 -13.58 2.91 -14.94
#